data_AF-A0A7X0C693-F1
#
_entry.id   AF-A0A7X0C693-F1
#
_cell.length_a   1.000
_cell.length_b   1.000
_cell.length_c   1.000
_cell.angle_alpha   90.00
_cell.angle_beta   90.00
_cell.angle_gamma   90.00
#
_symmetry.space_group_name_H-M   'P 1'
#
loop_
_entity.id
_entity.type
_entity.pdbx_description
1 polymer ?
#
loop_
_entity_poly.entity_id
_entity_poly.type
_entity_poly.pdbx_seq_one_letter_code
_entity_poly.pdbx_strand_id
1 'polypeptide(L)'
;MTSAAALALAAAGCANLSGDYNDPTQLHRPQNDGANGSVGDVHVRNAFLLGPPGAEQQGRPAAGQGAGQAPLYAVLVNDRPQPIRLERVTVEGGGTVRLAGTVEVPAGGVAGADRPIGTVSGLSTRAWVPMTFIFAAGPELRLTVPVLARAGMYATYSPAPQEAPTGSPPPATATPSPSLTGSP
;
A
#
# COMPACT_ATOMS: atom_id res chain seq x y z
N MET A 1 -65.80 -36.23 26.62
CA MET A 1 -65.31 -34.84 26.59
C MET A 1 -64.02 -34.80 27.36
N THR A 2 -62.90 -34.40 26.73
CA THR A 2 -61.86 -33.48 27.27
C THR A 2 -60.70 -33.42 26.28
N SER A 3 -60.68 -32.35 25.51
CA SER A 3 -59.48 -31.82 24.86
C SER A 3 -58.61 -31.14 25.91
N ALA A 4 -57.27 -31.21 25.79
CA ALA A 4 -56.37 -30.16 26.28
C ALA A 4 -54.99 -30.27 25.62
N ALA A 5 -54.54 -29.14 25.11
CA ALA A 5 -53.25 -28.90 24.45
C ALA A 5 -52.12 -28.63 25.46
N ALA A 6 -50.86 -28.79 25.03
CA ALA A 6 -49.69 -28.11 25.60
C ALA A 6 -48.64 -27.97 24.48
N LEU A 7 -48.50 -26.78 23.86
CA LEU A 7 -47.71 -25.61 24.25
C LEU A 7 -46.19 -25.81 24.06
N ALA A 8 -45.66 -24.97 23.17
CA ALA A 8 -44.32 -24.91 22.65
C ALA A 8 -43.27 -24.46 23.69
N LEU A 9 -42.05 -24.98 23.57
CA LEU A 9 -40.85 -24.27 24.01
C LEU A 9 -40.10 -23.79 22.76
N ALA A 10 -40.32 -22.53 22.43
CA ALA A 10 -39.41 -21.77 21.59
C ALA A 10 -38.08 -21.64 22.34
N ALA A 11 -37.05 -22.33 21.85
CA ALA A 11 -35.69 -22.02 22.24
C ALA A 11 -35.37 -20.62 21.69
N ALA A 12 -35.55 -19.61 22.53
CA ALA A 12 -34.96 -18.30 22.35
C ALA A 12 -33.44 -18.50 22.39
N GLY A 13 -32.84 -18.76 21.23
CA GLY A 13 -31.41 -18.55 21.06
C GLY A 13 -31.16 -17.07 21.34
N CYS A 14 -30.45 -16.78 22.43
CA CYS A 14 -29.88 -15.47 22.70
C CYS A 14 -28.84 -15.16 21.62
N ALA A 15 -29.30 -14.78 20.43
CA ALA A 15 -28.48 -14.03 19.52
C ALA A 15 -28.37 -12.62 20.12
N ASN A 16 -27.29 -12.40 20.88
CA ASN A 16 -26.79 -11.06 21.16
C ASN A 16 -26.40 -10.42 19.82
N LEU A 17 -27.40 -9.95 19.08
CA LEU A 17 -27.27 -9.02 17.96
C LEU A 17 -27.41 -7.60 18.50
N SER A 18 -26.76 -7.31 19.62
CA SER A 18 -26.45 -5.94 20.02
C SER A 18 -25.09 -5.58 19.43
N GLY A 19 -25.01 -5.64 18.10
CA GLY A 19 -24.00 -4.86 17.39
C GLY A 19 -24.49 -3.43 17.41
N ASP A 20 -24.19 -2.70 18.48
CA ASP A 20 -24.48 -1.28 18.57
C ASP A 20 -23.81 -0.57 17.38
N TYR A 21 -24.62 -0.28 16.36
CA TYR A 21 -24.22 0.44 15.15
C TYR A 21 -23.70 1.86 15.47
N ASN A 22 -23.83 2.30 16.72
CA ASN A 22 -23.41 3.59 17.27
C ASN A 22 -22.28 3.48 18.30
N ASP A 23 -21.63 2.33 18.48
CA ASP A 23 -20.42 2.27 19.29
C ASP A 23 -19.30 3.09 18.61
N PRO A 24 -18.85 4.23 19.19
CA PRO A 24 -17.83 5.07 18.59
C PRO A 24 -16.50 4.33 18.43
N THR A 25 -16.26 3.22 19.14
CA THR A 25 -15.08 2.36 18.97
C THR A 25 -15.19 1.43 17.76
N GLN A 26 -16.40 1.13 17.28
CA GLN A 26 -16.64 0.44 15.99
C GLN A 26 -16.52 1.40 14.80
N LEU A 27 -16.90 2.67 14.99
CA LEU A 27 -16.78 3.73 13.97
C LEU A 27 -15.32 4.15 13.71
N HIS A 28 -14.43 3.99 14.69
CA HIS A 28 -13.00 4.29 14.58
C HIS A 28 -12.13 3.03 14.45
N ARG A 29 -12.57 2.02 13.70
CA ARG A 29 -11.61 0.99 13.28
C ARG A 29 -10.53 1.68 12.43
N PRO A 30 -9.24 1.51 12.75
CA PRO A 30 -8.18 1.94 11.85
C PRO A 30 -8.46 1.36 10.47
N GLN A 31 -8.65 2.22 9.46
CA GLN A 31 -8.94 1.76 8.11
C GLN A 31 -7.79 0.88 7.63
N ASN A 32 -8.15 -0.32 7.19
CA ASN A 32 -7.21 -1.37 6.82
C ASN A 32 -7.66 -1.95 5.49
N ASP A 33 -7.34 -1.22 4.42
CA ASP A 33 -7.64 -1.62 3.04
C ASP A 33 -6.46 -2.40 2.43
N GLY A 34 -5.36 -2.54 3.18
CA GLY A 34 -4.17 -3.28 2.81
C GLY A 34 -4.14 -4.74 3.27
N ALA A 35 -3.12 -5.45 2.83
CA ALA A 35 -2.85 -6.83 3.22
C ALA A 35 -2.28 -6.90 4.65
N ASN A 36 -2.63 -7.96 5.37
CA ASN A 36 -2.14 -8.23 6.72
C ASN A 36 -1.59 -9.64 6.80
N GLY A 37 -0.52 -9.84 7.56
CA GLY A 37 -0.07 -11.17 7.93
C GLY A 37 0.92 -11.16 9.08
N SER A 38 1.26 -12.35 9.52
CA SER A 38 2.12 -12.60 10.67
C SER A 38 3.02 -13.79 10.37
N VAL A 39 4.24 -13.76 10.88
CA VAL A 39 5.11 -14.93 10.92
C VAL A 39 5.94 -14.89 12.21
N GLY A 40 5.68 -15.86 13.10
CA GLY A 40 6.10 -15.75 14.50
C GLY A 40 5.58 -14.46 15.14
N ASP A 41 6.45 -13.77 15.89
CA ASP A 41 6.17 -12.51 16.60
C ASP A 41 6.45 -11.26 15.74
N VAL A 42 6.42 -11.42 14.41
CA VAL A 42 6.60 -10.32 13.46
C VAL A 42 5.33 -10.19 12.63
N HIS A 43 4.82 -8.97 12.52
CA HIS A 43 3.59 -8.68 11.80
C HIS A 43 3.79 -7.60 10.76
N VAL A 44 3.12 -7.77 9.63
CA VAL A 44 2.94 -6.76 8.62
C VAL A 44 1.46 -6.43 8.56
N ARG A 45 1.12 -5.16 8.77
CA ARG A 45 -0.25 -4.66 8.84
C ARG A 45 -0.47 -3.59 7.78
N ASN A 46 -1.66 -3.58 7.20
CA ASN A 46 -2.09 -2.60 6.21
C ASN A 46 -1.06 -2.36 5.09
N ALA A 47 -0.52 -3.44 4.51
CA ALA A 47 0.42 -3.35 3.40
C ALA A 47 -0.32 -3.04 2.10
N PHE A 48 0.02 -1.95 1.42
CA PHE A 48 -0.57 -1.58 0.14
C PHE A 48 0.40 -0.80 -0.75
N LEU A 49 0.16 -0.85 -2.05
CA LEU A 49 0.82 -0.01 -3.04
C LEU A 49 -0.10 1.15 -3.40
N LEU A 50 0.42 2.36 -3.41
CA LEU A 50 -0.36 3.52 -3.83
C LEU A 50 -0.20 3.73 -5.34
N GLY A 51 -1.30 3.62 -6.07
CA GLY A 51 -1.35 3.81 -7.52
C GLY A 51 -0.94 5.23 -7.96
N PRO A 52 -0.68 5.40 -9.27
CA PRO A 52 -0.29 6.69 -9.82
C PRO A 52 -1.40 7.74 -9.66
N PRO A 53 -1.06 9.04 -9.65
CA PRO A 53 -2.05 10.11 -9.68
C PRO A 53 -3.02 9.94 -10.85
N GLY A 54 -4.32 10.06 -10.60
CA GLY A 54 -5.36 9.87 -11.63
C GLY A 54 -5.76 8.40 -11.88
N ALA A 55 -5.24 7.44 -11.12
CA ALA A 55 -5.84 6.10 -11.06
C ALA A 55 -7.16 6.18 -10.30
N GLU A 56 -8.27 6.30 -11.03
CA GLU A 56 -9.62 6.46 -10.46
C GLU A 56 -10.23 5.14 -9.92
N GLN A 57 -9.63 3.99 -10.25
CA GLN A 57 -10.15 2.68 -9.86
C GLN A 57 -9.09 1.83 -9.16
N GLN A 58 -9.47 1.26 -8.02
CA GLN A 58 -8.67 0.27 -7.29
C GLN A 58 -8.30 -0.88 -8.24
N GLY A 59 -7.01 -1.18 -8.30
CA GLY A 59 -6.52 -2.27 -9.12
C GLY A 59 -6.33 -1.99 -10.62
N ARG A 60 -6.48 -0.75 -11.09
CA ARG A 60 -6.00 -0.33 -12.41
C ARG A 60 -4.90 0.72 -12.25
N PRO A 61 -3.65 0.44 -12.65
CA PRO A 61 -2.75 1.54 -12.96
C PRO A 61 -3.38 2.38 -14.06
N ALA A 62 -3.26 3.71 -13.98
CA ALA A 62 -3.80 4.63 -14.96
C ALA A 62 -3.40 4.16 -16.37
N ALA A 63 -4.40 3.77 -17.18
CA ALA A 63 -4.16 3.27 -18.51
C ALA A 63 -3.43 4.34 -19.33
N GLY A 64 -2.20 4.06 -19.77
CA GLY A 64 -1.42 4.96 -20.62
C GLY A 64 -0.30 5.74 -19.94
N GLN A 65 -0.15 5.67 -18.61
CA GLN A 65 1.06 6.14 -17.94
C GLN A 65 1.96 4.92 -17.68
N GLY A 66 3.10 4.86 -18.37
CA GLY A 66 4.05 3.73 -18.32
C GLY A 66 4.38 3.31 -16.88
N ALA A 67 4.77 2.05 -16.70
CA ALA A 67 5.02 1.36 -15.41
C ALA A 67 5.61 2.29 -14.33
N GLY A 68 4.73 2.99 -13.63
CA GLY A 68 5.09 4.05 -12.71
C GLY A 68 5.68 3.49 -11.43
N GLN A 69 6.46 4.31 -10.73
CA GLN A 69 6.90 4.03 -9.38
C GLN A 69 5.70 4.14 -8.42
N ALA A 70 5.41 3.06 -7.69
CA ALA A 70 4.33 3.00 -6.70
C ALA A 70 4.94 2.98 -5.28
N PRO A 71 4.61 3.95 -4.40
CA PRO A 71 4.99 3.87 -2.99
C PRO A 71 4.38 2.63 -2.33
N LEU A 72 5.20 1.90 -1.58
CA LEU A 72 4.78 0.80 -0.71
C LEU A 72 4.62 1.32 0.71
N TYR A 73 3.40 1.20 1.23
CA TYR A 73 3.07 1.46 2.63
C TYR A 73 2.84 0.14 3.34
N ALA A 74 3.32 0.04 4.58
CA ALA A 74 3.00 -1.05 5.49
C ALA A 74 3.41 -0.66 6.91
N VAL A 75 2.63 -1.08 7.90
CA VAL A 75 2.98 -0.98 9.30
C VAL A 75 3.65 -2.29 9.71
N LEU A 76 4.89 -2.21 10.17
CA LEU A 76 5.61 -3.35 10.72
C LEU A 76 5.46 -3.34 12.23
N VAL A 77 5.17 -4.50 12.82
CA VAL A 77 5.05 -4.68 14.27
C VAL A 77 6.00 -5.81 14.68
N ASN A 78 6.72 -5.59 15.78
CA ASN A 78 7.69 -6.54 16.31
C ASN A 78 7.37 -6.81 17.78
N ASP A 79 6.78 -7.97 18.06
CA ASP A 79 6.43 -8.39 19.42
C ASP A 79 7.61 -9.15 20.09
N ARG A 80 8.76 -9.23 19.42
CA ARG A 80 9.98 -9.86 19.95
C ARG A 80 10.68 -8.97 20.97
N PRO A 81 11.49 -9.56 21.88
CA PRO A 81 12.31 -8.82 22.82
C PRO A 81 13.59 -8.21 22.19
N GLN A 82 13.88 -8.49 20.92
CA GLN A 82 15.00 -7.90 20.18
C GLN A 82 14.49 -7.08 18.98
N PRO A 83 15.21 -6.02 18.56
CA PRO A 83 14.88 -5.31 17.33
C PRO A 83 15.02 -6.22 16.11
N ILE A 84 14.23 -5.94 15.07
CA ILE A 84 14.31 -6.60 13.78
C ILE A 84 14.51 -5.57 12.68
N ARG A 85 15.04 -6.01 11.54
CA ARG A 85 15.22 -5.15 10.37
C ARG A 85 14.58 -5.80 9.16
N LEU A 86 13.78 -5.04 8.40
CA LEU A 86 13.35 -5.44 7.07
C LEU A 86 14.53 -5.23 6.12
N GLU A 87 15.08 -6.32 5.57
CA GLU A 87 16.24 -6.25 4.67
C GLU A 87 15.84 -6.07 3.23
N ARG A 88 14.76 -6.74 2.84
CA ARG A 88 14.36 -6.81 1.45
C ARG A 88 12.88 -7.09 1.33
N VAL A 89 12.30 -6.55 0.26
CA VAL A 89 10.98 -6.95 -0.22
C VAL A 89 11.14 -7.38 -1.67
N THR A 90 10.59 -8.52 -2.03
CA THR A 90 10.57 -9.01 -3.42
C THR A 90 9.16 -9.00 -3.97
N VAL A 91 9.05 -8.88 -5.29
CA VAL A 91 7.77 -8.94 -6.02
C VAL A 91 7.79 -10.16 -6.93
N GLU A 92 6.76 -10.99 -6.85
CA GLU A 92 6.61 -12.11 -7.76
C GLU A 92 6.01 -11.66 -9.10
N GLY A 93 6.50 -12.22 -10.20
CA GLY A 93 5.97 -11.93 -11.54
C GLY A 93 6.49 -10.62 -12.16
N GLY A 94 7.54 -10.02 -11.58
CA GLY A 94 8.26 -8.87 -12.15
C GLY A 94 8.17 -7.60 -11.30
N GLY A 95 9.14 -6.70 -11.52
CA GLY A 95 9.29 -5.46 -10.77
C GLY A 95 10.42 -5.51 -9.73
N THR A 96 10.76 -4.34 -9.21
CA THR A 96 11.86 -4.15 -8.25
C THR A 96 11.40 -3.27 -7.10
N VAL A 97 11.80 -3.61 -5.87
CA VAL A 97 11.53 -2.79 -4.69
C VAL A 97 12.80 -2.09 -4.25
N ARG A 98 12.71 -0.78 -4.05
CA ARG A 98 13.73 0.03 -3.39
C ARG A 98 13.19 0.50 -2.04
N LEU A 99 13.77 0.01 -0.95
CA LEU A 99 13.40 0.48 0.39
C LEU A 99 13.78 1.95 0.57
N ALA A 100 12.99 2.68 1.35
CA ALA A 100 13.19 4.11 1.61
C ALA A 100 14.43 4.39 2.50
N GLY A 101 15.08 3.34 3.00
CA GLY A 101 16.25 3.36 3.85
C GLY A 101 16.31 2.08 4.69
N THR A 102 17.10 2.11 5.77
CA THR A 102 17.06 1.05 6.78
C THR A 102 15.70 1.10 7.50
N VAL A 103 14.91 0.04 7.38
CA VAL A 103 13.63 -0.09 8.08
C VAL A 103 13.84 -1.02 9.28
N GLU A 104 14.19 -0.43 10.42
CA GLU A 104 14.35 -1.12 11.69
C GLU A 104 13.08 -0.96 12.53
N VAL A 105 12.65 -2.06 13.15
CA VAL A 105 11.51 -2.11 14.06
C VAL A 105 12.05 -2.41 15.46
N PRO A 106 11.89 -1.50 16.43
CA PRO A 106 12.37 -1.74 17.79
C PRO A 106 11.66 -2.92 18.45
N ALA A 107 12.26 -3.47 19.51
CA ALA A 107 11.64 -4.51 20.32
C ALA A 107 10.30 -4.03 20.93
N GLY A 108 9.24 -4.83 20.81
CA GLY A 108 7.89 -4.45 21.27
C GLY A 108 7.30 -3.23 20.56
N GLY A 109 7.78 -2.89 19.36
CA GLY A 109 7.53 -1.61 18.72
C GLY A 109 6.97 -1.72 17.29
N VAL A 110 6.81 -0.54 16.68
CA VAL A 110 6.22 -0.38 15.33
C VAL A 110 7.06 0.52 14.43
N ALA A 111 6.98 0.31 13.12
CA ALA A 111 7.60 1.17 12.11
C ALA A 111 6.73 1.27 10.84
N GLY A 112 6.94 2.31 10.02
CA GLY A 112 6.31 2.44 8.69
C GLY A 112 4.85 2.92 8.67
N ALA A 113 4.33 3.44 9.79
CA ALA A 113 2.92 3.84 9.90
C ALA A 113 2.55 5.15 9.18
N ASP A 114 3.50 6.06 9.02
CA ASP A 114 3.28 7.44 8.55
C ASP A 114 3.87 7.72 7.16
N ARG A 115 4.73 6.83 6.67
CA ARG A 115 5.57 7.05 5.49
C ARG A 115 5.71 5.76 4.68
N PRO A 116 5.97 5.86 3.36
CA PRO A 116 6.23 4.66 2.57
C PRO A 116 7.52 3.99 3.05
N ILE A 117 7.49 2.67 3.18
CA ILE A 117 8.66 1.85 3.53
C ILE A 117 9.55 1.60 2.32
N GLY A 118 9.04 1.84 1.12
CA GLY A 118 9.78 1.70 -0.13
C GLY A 118 9.00 2.16 -1.34
N THR A 119 9.59 1.96 -2.51
CA THR A 119 9.02 2.26 -3.81
C THR A 119 9.16 1.03 -4.69
N VAL A 120 8.12 0.72 -5.45
CA VAL A 120 8.09 -0.42 -6.37
C VAL A 120 8.01 0.07 -7.81
N SER A 121 8.91 -0.40 -8.66
CA SER A 121 8.95 -0.09 -10.09
C SER A 121 8.76 -1.34 -10.94
N GLY A 122 8.32 -1.16 -12.19
CA GLY A 122 8.14 -2.28 -13.13
C GLY A 122 6.96 -3.19 -12.77
N LEU A 123 5.98 -2.67 -12.03
CA LEU A 123 4.77 -3.41 -11.70
C LEU A 123 3.97 -3.73 -12.97
N SER A 124 3.48 -4.96 -13.02
CA SER A 124 2.44 -5.34 -13.98
C SER A 124 1.13 -4.61 -13.66
N THR A 125 0.19 -4.58 -14.61
CA THR A 125 -1.11 -3.92 -14.44
C THR A 125 -2.07 -4.67 -13.49
N ARG A 126 -1.53 -5.46 -12.56
CA ARG A 126 -2.28 -6.30 -11.64
C ARG A 126 -2.81 -5.47 -10.48
N ALA A 127 -4.03 -5.79 -10.07
CA ALA A 127 -4.66 -5.19 -8.90
C ALA A 127 -4.07 -5.66 -7.56
N TRP A 128 -3.50 -6.86 -7.58
CA TRP A 128 -2.98 -7.56 -6.42
C TRP A 128 -1.60 -8.09 -6.76
N VAL A 129 -0.63 -7.78 -5.93
CA VAL A 129 0.79 -8.02 -6.18
C VAL A 129 1.31 -8.96 -5.08
N PRO A 130 1.68 -10.21 -5.41
CA PRO A 130 2.33 -11.09 -4.44
C PRO A 130 3.72 -10.55 -4.12
N MET A 131 3.98 -10.30 -2.84
CA MET A 131 5.23 -9.76 -2.33
C MET A 131 5.74 -10.61 -1.17
N THR A 132 7.07 -10.71 -1.04
CA THR A 132 7.71 -11.37 0.10
C THR A 132 8.53 -10.37 0.89
N PHE A 133 8.23 -10.22 2.18
CA PHE A 133 8.94 -9.39 3.14
C PHE A 133 9.98 -10.26 3.86
N ILE A 134 11.25 -9.85 3.78
CA ILE A 134 12.40 -10.63 4.27
C ILE A 134 13.06 -9.85 5.40
N PHE A 135 13.02 -10.40 6.60
CA PHE A 135 13.60 -9.79 7.80
C PHE A 135 14.98 -10.38 8.12
N ALA A 136 15.89 -9.54 8.62
CA ALA A 136 17.27 -9.90 8.95
C ALA A 136 17.30 -11.05 9.96
N ALA A 137 17.97 -12.16 9.62
CA ALA A 137 18.05 -13.36 10.46
C ALA A 137 16.68 -13.80 11.02
N GLY A 138 15.61 -13.51 10.28
CA GLY A 138 14.24 -13.67 10.69
C GLY A 138 13.42 -14.42 9.64
N PRO A 139 12.12 -14.59 9.91
CA PRO A 139 11.22 -15.25 8.98
C PRO A 139 10.95 -14.40 7.73
N GLU A 140 10.57 -15.08 6.65
CA GLU A 140 9.99 -14.45 5.47
C GLU A 140 8.46 -14.45 5.56
N LEU A 141 7.81 -13.37 5.15
CA LEU A 141 6.36 -13.25 5.10
C LEU A 141 5.89 -12.96 3.68
N ARG A 142 5.08 -13.86 3.12
CA ARG A 142 4.44 -13.67 1.81
C ARG A 142 3.07 -13.05 1.99
N LEU A 143 2.78 -11.99 1.24
CA LEU A 143 1.49 -11.30 1.23
C LEU A 143 1.06 -10.97 -0.20
N THR A 144 -0.25 -10.99 -0.43
CA THR A 144 -0.85 -10.48 -1.66
C THR A 144 -1.29 -9.04 -1.42
N VAL A 145 -0.48 -8.09 -1.86
CA VAL A 145 -0.59 -6.65 -1.56
C VAL A 145 -1.48 -5.95 -2.60
N PRO A 146 -2.57 -5.26 -2.21
CA PRO A 146 -3.41 -4.53 -3.15
C PRO A 146 -2.72 -3.25 -3.66
N VAL A 147 -3.06 -2.87 -4.89
CA VAL A 147 -2.78 -1.54 -5.45
C VAL A 147 -4.02 -0.66 -5.26
N LEU A 148 -3.92 0.31 -4.34
CA LEU A 148 -4.99 1.24 -4.03
C LEU A 148 -4.99 2.43 -4.98
N ALA A 149 -6.18 2.90 -5.34
CA ALA A 149 -6.35 4.14 -6.07
C ALA A 149 -5.93 5.33 -5.19
N ARG A 150 -5.26 6.32 -5.78
CA ARG A 150 -4.93 7.58 -5.10
C ARG A 150 -6.15 8.50 -5.14
N ALA A 151 -7.18 8.12 -4.39
CA ALA A 151 -8.46 8.81 -4.32
C ALA A 151 -8.97 8.85 -2.87
N GLY A 152 -9.94 9.75 -2.61
CA GLY A 152 -10.52 9.91 -1.28
C GLY A 152 -9.46 10.16 -0.20
N MET A 153 -9.44 9.31 0.82
CA MET A 153 -8.53 9.38 1.96
C MET A 153 -7.05 9.18 1.57
N TYR A 154 -6.78 8.49 0.45
CA TYR A 154 -5.43 8.24 -0.06
C TYR A 154 -4.90 9.35 -0.95
N ALA A 155 -5.71 10.37 -1.26
CA ALA A 155 -5.29 11.49 -2.12
C ALA A 155 -4.19 12.35 -1.49
N THR A 156 -4.13 12.42 -0.15
CA THR A 156 -3.15 13.21 0.62
C THR A 156 -1.83 12.48 0.86
N TYR A 157 -1.74 11.20 0.52
CA TYR A 157 -0.52 10.42 0.71
C TYR A 157 0.57 10.91 -0.25
N SER A 158 1.82 10.99 0.23
CA SER A 158 2.91 11.54 -0.58
C SER A 158 3.12 10.75 -1.89
N PRO A 159 3.36 11.41 -3.03
CA PRO A 159 3.82 10.73 -4.23
C PRO A 159 5.16 10.03 -3.99
N ALA A 160 5.44 8.99 -4.79
CA ALA A 160 6.80 8.47 -4.85
C ALA A 160 7.75 9.63 -5.22
N PRO A 161 8.98 9.68 -4.68
CA PRO A 161 9.98 10.63 -5.13
C PRO A 161 10.13 10.50 -6.65
N GLN A 162 9.71 11.52 -7.40
CA GLN A 162 9.93 11.56 -8.84
C GLN A 162 11.43 11.65 -9.06
N GLU A 163 12.02 10.67 -9.75
CA GLU A 163 13.34 10.87 -10.33
C GLU A 163 13.24 12.07 -11.27
N ALA A 164 14.06 13.11 -11.00
CA ALA A 164 14.14 14.26 -11.88
C ALA A 164 14.54 13.76 -13.28
N PRO A 165 13.88 14.20 -14.36
CA PRO A 165 14.29 13.82 -15.70
C PRO A 165 15.73 14.27 -15.92
N THR A 166 16.64 13.32 -16.12
CA THR A 166 17.99 13.57 -16.64
C THR A 166 17.91 13.85 -18.14
N GLY A 167 17.19 14.92 -18.49
CA GLY A 167 17.22 15.51 -19.82
C GLY A 167 18.34 16.54 -19.86
N SER A 168 19.51 16.16 -20.36
CA SER A 168 20.48 17.16 -20.84
C SER A 168 19.78 17.96 -21.96
N PRO A 169 19.79 19.30 -21.94
CA PRO A 169 19.18 20.07 -23.02
C PRO A 169 19.88 19.74 -24.36
N PRO A 170 19.12 19.54 -25.46
CA PRO A 170 19.74 19.37 -26.77
C PRO A 170 20.57 20.61 -27.12
N PRO A 171 21.72 20.47 -27.79
CA PRO A 171 22.53 21.61 -28.20
C PRO A 171 21.71 22.53 -29.11
N ALA A 172 21.68 23.82 -28.78
CA ALA A 172 21.00 24.83 -29.56
C ALA A 172 21.63 24.90 -30.97
N THR A 173 20.86 24.54 -31.99
CA THR A 173 21.23 24.81 -33.38
C THR A 173 21.15 26.31 -33.60
N ALA A 174 22.30 26.98 -33.68
CA ALA A 174 22.39 28.40 -34.00
C ALA A 174 21.71 28.69 -35.36
N THR A 175 20.72 29.58 -35.35
CA THR A 175 20.13 30.15 -36.57
C THR A 175 21.12 31.13 -37.20
N PRO A 176 21.50 30.98 -38.49
CA PRO A 176 22.26 32.03 -39.17
C PRO A 176 21.37 33.25 -39.45
N SER A 177 21.84 34.44 -39.07
CA SER A 177 21.24 35.74 -39.44
C SER A 177 21.45 36.02 -40.94
N PRO A 178 20.42 36.41 -41.68
CA PRO A 178 20.60 37.21 -42.89
C PRO A 178 20.49 38.72 -42.57
N SER A 179 21.57 39.42 -42.92
CA SER A 179 21.75 40.87 -42.80
C SER A 179 20.77 41.66 -43.67
N LEU A 180 20.18 42.71 -43.09
CA LEU A 180 19.44 43.73 -43.82
C LEU A 180 20.37 44.48 -44.78
N THR A 181 20.08 44.47 -46.08
CA THR A 181 20.70 45.39 -47.05
C THR A 181 19.60 46.29 -47.60
N GLY A 182 19.66 47.57 -47.25
CA GLY A 182 18.80 48.62 -47.78
C GLY A 182 19.23 49.06 -49.17
N SER A 183 18.24 49.36 -50.02
CA SER A 183 18.39 50.06 -51.30
C SER A 183 18.62 51.57 -51.08
N PRO A 184 19.31 52.23 -52.02
CA PRO A 184 18.62 53.13 -52.94
C PRO A 184 18.72 52.71 -54.42
#